data_AF-C0R4X4-F1
#
_entry.id   AF-C0R4X4-F1
#
_cell.length_a   1.000
_cell.length_b   1.000
_cell.length_c   1.000
_cell.angle_alpha   90.00
_cell.angle_beta   90.00
_cell.angle_gamma   90.00
#
_symmetry.space_group_name_H-M   'P 1'
#
loop_
_entity.id
_entity.type
_entity.pdbx_description
1 polymer ?
#
loop_
_entity_poly.entity_id
_entity_poly.type
_entity_poly.pdbx_seq_one_letter_code
_entity_poly.pdbx_strand_id
1 'polypeptide(L)'
;MRLYYKDITGLIKEPYRSRGRDYFDKRKVQIISVNESQAKSKVVGSNVYRVTLKHDGPLLSGTCSCPAFVYYGPCKHMAATGFALVALDRKEYRSSARPDEQTLFERFY
;
A
#
# COMPACT_ATOMS: atom_id res chain seq x y z
N MET A 1 11.02 -2.97 -1.06
CA MET A 1 10.29 -4.09 -0.46
C MET A 1 9.71 -4.92 -1.58
N ARG A 2 9.98 -6.23 -1.58
CA ARG A 2 9.43 -7.16 -2.56
C ARG A 2 8.32 -7.98 -1.92
N LEU A 3 7.13 -7.97 -2.50
CA LEU A 3 5.97 -8.73 -2.03
C LEU A 3 5.52 -9.71 -3.10
N TYR A 4 4.93 -10.80 -2.66
CA TYR A 4 4.26 -11.80 -3.49
C TYR A 4 2.78 -11.87 -3.13
N TYR A 5 2.00 -12.43 -4.05
CA TYR A 5 0.55 -12.59 -3.85
C TYR A 5 0.19 -13.37 -2.58
N LYS A 6 1.02 -14.37 -2.23
CA LYS A 6 0.86 -15.18 -1.00
C LYS A 6 0.92 -14.34 0.28
N ASP A 7 1.73 -13.28 0.28
CA ASP A 7 1.91 -12.42 1.46
C ASP A 7 0.63 -11.60 1.70
N ILE A 8 -0.01 -11.16 0.61
CA ILE A 8 -1.30 -10.46 0.64
C ILE A 8 -2.40 -11.41 1.14
N THR A 9 -2.44 -12.64 0.64
CA THR A 9 -3.45 -13.64 1.07
C THR A 9 -3.27 -14.07 2.53
N GLY A 10 -2.03 -14.06 3.05
CA GLY A 10 -1.75 -14.37 4.45
C GLY A 10 -2.28 -13.30 5.41
N LEU A 11 -2.25 -12.03 5.00
CA LEU A 11 -2.72 -10.91 5.83
C LEU A 11 -4.21 -10.61 5.66
N ILE A 12 -4.77 -10.80 4.46
CA ILE A 12 -6.08 -10.24 4.10
C ILE A 12 -6.98 -11.33 3.52
N LYS A 13 -8.05 -11.61 4.25
CA LYS A 13 -9.07 -12.61 3.90
C LYS A 13 -10.08 -12.08 2.87
N GLU A 14 -10.83 -13.00 2.25
CA GLU A 14 -12.02 -12.64 1.50
C GLU A 14 -13.16 -12.14 2.42
N PRO A 15 -14.08 -11.29 1.92
CA PRO A 15 -14.12 -10.70 0.57
C PRO A 15 -13.25 -9.43 0.42
N TYR A 16 -12.53 -9.03 1.47
CA TYR A 16 -11.79 -7.77 1.50
C TYR A 16 -10.64 -7.75 0.49
N ARG A 17 -10.03 -8.91 0.25
CA ARG A 17 -8.97 -9.09 -0.73
C ARG A 17 -9.48 -8.87 -2.15
N SER A 18 -10.57 -9.51 -2.56
CA SER A 18 -11.19 -9.26 -3.87
C SER A 18 -11.55 -7.79 -4.04
N ARG A 19 -12.16 -7.16 -3.04
CA ARG A 19 -12.47 -5.72 -3.09
C ARG A 19 -11.21 -4.85 -3.18
N GLY A 20 -10.10 -5.28 -2.60
CA GLY A 20 -8.81 -4.61 -2.73
C GLY A 20 -8.26 -4.68 -4.15
N ARG A 21 -8.47 -5.79 -4.85
CA ARG A 21 -8.13 -5.95 -6.28
C ARG A 21 -8.87 -4.90 -7.12
N ASP A 22 -10.18 -4.76 -6.92
CA ASP A 22 -10.99 -3.76 -7.62
C ASP A 22 -10.47 -2.33 -7.42
N TYR A 23 -10.02 -1.99 -6.20
CA TYR A 23 -9.48 -0.67 -5.90
C TYR A 23 -8.14 -0.43 -6.60
N PHE A 24 -7.28 -1.45 -6.67
CA PHE A 24 -6.05 -1.37 -7.43
C PHE A 24 -6.33 -1.22 -8.94
N ASP A 25 -7.23 -2.03 -9.50
CA ASP A 25 -7.56 -2.00 -10.93
C ASP A 25 -8.17 -0.65 -11.34
N LYS A 26 -8.94 -0.03 -10.43
CA LYS A 26 -9.47 1.34 -10.58
C LYS A 26 -8.45 2.44 -10.28
N ARG A 27 -7.16 2.11 -10.14
CA ARG A 27 -6.04 3.04 -9.86
C ARG A 27 -6.26 3.94 -8.64
N LYS A 28 -6.91 3.42 -7.59
CA LYS A 28 -7.22 4.19 -6.37
C LYS A 28 -6.06 4.28 -5.38
N VAL A 29 -4.88 3.77 -5.72
CA VAL A 29 -3.73 3.68 -4.82
C VAL A 29 -2.66 4.66 -5.27
N GLN A 30 -2.14 5.46 -4.35
CA GLN A 30 -0.95 6.27 -4.57
C GLN A 30 0.13 5.78 -3.61
N ILE A 31 1.15 5.12 -4.14
CA ILE A 31 2.34 4.77 -3.35
C ILE A 31 3.10 6.07 -3.05
N ILE A 32 3.39 6.32 -1.78
CA ILE A 32 4.09 7.53 -1.33
C ILE A 32 5.58 7.25 -1.14
N SER A 33 5.91 6.13 -0.50
CA SER A 33 7.29 5.72 -0.29
C SER A 33 7.38 4.21 -0.14
N VAL A 34 8.44 3.61 -0.65
CA VAL A 34 8.77 2.19 -0.44
C VAL A 34 10.24 2.12 -0.07
N ASN A 35 10.54 1.50 1.06
CA ASN A 35 11.90 1.09 1.41
C ASN A 35 11.96 -0.44 1.49
N GLU A 36 13.00 -1.02 2.06
CA GLU A 36 13.20 -2.47 2.08
C GLU A 36 12.14 -3.21 2.90
N SER A 37 11.73 -2.66 4.05
CA SER A 37 10.85 -3.32 5.03
C SER A 37 9.48 -2.66 5.19
N GLN A 38 9.22 -1.53 4.53
CA GLN A 38 7.99 -0.76 4.70
C GLN A 38 7.56 -0.07 3.40
N ALA A 39 6.24 0.00 3.22
CA ALA A 39 5.62 0.85 2.21
C ALA A 39 4.53 1.73 2.82
N LYS A 40 4.47 2.98 2.40
CA LYS A 40 3.41 3.94 2.72
C LYS A 40 2.62 4.29 1.47
N SER A 41 1.32 4.39 1.60
CA SER A 41 0.44 4.77 0.48
C SER A 41 -0.78 5.55 0.95
N LYS A 42 -1.41 6.24 0.01
CA LYS A 42 -2.74 6.83 0.13
C LYS A 42 -3.71 6.03 -0.75
N VAL A 43 -4.85 5.64 -0.24
CA VAL A 43 -5.87 4.91 -0.98
C VAL A 43 -7.17 5.70 -0.97
N VAL A 44 -7.70 6.00 -2.15
CA VAL A 44 -8.96 6.73 -2.33
C VAL A 44 -10.14 5.78 -2.11
N GLY A 45 -10.96 6.07 -1.10
CA GLY A 45 -12.23 5.39 -0.82
C GLY A 45 -13.37 6.40 -0.75
N SER A 46 -14.16 6.34 0.32
CA SER A 46 -15.06 7.44 0.70
C SER A 46 -14.30 8.67 1.21
N ASN A 47 -13.07 8.47 1.69
CA ASN A 47 -12.07 9.48 2.02
C ASN A 47 -10.70 8.99 1.53
N VAL A 48 -9.66 9.81 1.68
CA VAL A 48 -8.28 9.38 1.43
C VAL A 48 -7.71 8.72 2.69
N TYR A 49 -7.41 7.42 2.61
CA TYR A 49 -6.89 6.65 3.73
C TYR A 49 -5.39 6.41 3.58
N ARG A 50 -4.63 6.70 4.64
CA ARG A 50 -3.22 6.31 4.77
C ARG A 50 -3.11 4.84 5.13
N VAL A 51 -2.26 4.13 4.41
CA VAL A 51 -1.92 2.71 4.62
C VAL A 51 -0.41 2.58 4.78
N THR A 52 0.00 1.83 5.80
CA THR A 52 1.38 1.41 6.01
C THR A 52 1.44 -0.10 6.01
N LEU A 53 2.23 -0.70 5.11
CA LEU A 53 2.54 -2.12 5.13
C LEU A 53 3.98 -2.30 5.61
N LYS A 54 4.22 -3.32 6.43
CA LYS A 54 5.54 -3.70 6.94
C LYS A 54 5.82 -5.16 6.65
N HIS A 55 7.06 -5.43 6.26
CA HIS A 55 7.59 -6.76 5.99
C HIS A 55 8.91 -6.91 6.76
N ASP A 56 8.80 -6.86 8.09
CA ASP A 56 9.89 -6.91 9.08
C ASP A 56 9.98 -8.27 9.80
N GLY A 57 9.44 -9.34 9.21
CA GLY A 57 9.44 -10.68 9.79
C GLY A 57 8.88 -11.74 8.83
N PRO A 58 8.43 -12.91 9.33
CA PRO A 58 7.92 -14.00 8.49
C PRO A 58 6.57 -13.70 7.83
N LEU A 59 5.86 -12.65 8.30
CA LEU A 59 4.51 -12.32 7.87
C LEU A 59 4.41 -10.83 7.53
N LEU A 60 3.63 -10.53 6.50
CA LEU A 60 3.22 -9.17 6.17
C LEU A 60 2.31 -8.62 7.27
N SER A 61 2.58 -7.42 7.75
CA SER A 61 1.76 -6.70 8.71
C SER A 61 1.49 -5.27 8.26
N GLY A 62 0.69 -4.51 9.00
CA GLY A 62 0.45 -3.11 8.66
C GLY A 62 -0.74 -2.48 9.35
N THR A 63 -0.98 -1.23 9.01
CA THR A 63 -2.10 -0.43 9.52
C THR A 63 -2.79 0.33 8.39
N CYS A 64 -4.08 0.61 8.60
CA CYS A 64 -4.85 1.49 7.74
C CYS A 64 -5.66 2.47 8.58
N SER A 65 -5.67 3.74 8.19
CA SER A 65 -6.44 4.80 8.86
C SER A 65 -7.96 4.77 8.57
N CYS A 66 -8.48 3.68 8.00
CA CYS A 66 -9.90 3.59 7.70
C CYS A 66 -10.69 3.05 8.90
N PRO A 67 -11.96 3.44 9.08
CA PRO A 67 -12.75 2.98 10.21
C PRO A 67 -12.83 1.44 10.31
N ALA A 68 -12.95 0.76 9.17
CA ALA A 68 -13.01 -0.69 9.12
C ALA A 68 -11.77 -1.37 9.73
N PHE A 69 -10.59 -0.73 9.67
CA PHE A 69 -9.39 -1.29 10.29
C PHE A 69 -9.45 -1.28 11.80
N VAL A 70 -10.01 -0.22 12.39
CA VAL A 70 -10.17 -0.09 13.83
C VAL A 70 -11.10 -1.17 14.39
N TYR A 71 -12.19 -1.45 13.67
CA TYR A 71 -13.21 -2.40 14.14
C TYR A 71 -12.94 -3.86 13.73
N TYR A 72 -12.32 -4.10 12.58
CA TYR A 72 -12.25 -5.43 11.97
C TYR A 72 -10.83 -5.84 11.54
N GLY A 73 -9.83 -4.97 11.68
CA GLY A 73 -8.45 -5.26 11.29
C GLY A 73 -8.19 -5.16 9.78
N PRO A 74 -7.29 -5.98 9.20
CA PRO A 74 -6.82 -5.85 7.83
C PRO A 74 -7.96 -5.68 6.80
N CYS A 75 -7.85 -4.63 6.00
CA CYS A 75 -8.96 -4.18 5.15
C CYS A 75 -8.60 -4.20 3.66
N LYS A 76 -9.60 -3.98 2.81
CA LYS A 76 -9.44 -3.88 1.35
C LYS A 76 -8.40 -2.84 0.88
N HIS A 77 -8.21 -1.74 1.62
CA HIS A 77 -7.21 -0.73 1.25
C HIS A 77 -5.79 -1.28 1.38
N MET A 78 -5.54 -2.10 2.40
CA MET A 78 -4.25 -2.79 2.57
C MET A 78 -4.00 -3.78 1.44
N ALA A 79 -5.04 -4.47 0.95
CA ALA A 79 -4.92 -5.38 -0.19
C ALA A 79 -4.62 -4.61 -1.47
N ALA A 80 -5.31 -3.49 -1.70
CA ALA A 80 -5.06 -2.61 -2.83
C ALA A 80 -3.59 -2.11 -2.85
N THR A 81 -3.07 -1.68 -1.69
CA THR A 81 -1.66 -1.32 -1.53
C THR A 81 -0.73 -2.50 -1.83
N GLY A 82 -1.03 -3.69 -1.30
CA GLY A 82 -0.25 -4.89 -1.59
C GLY A 82 -0.16 -5.20 -3.09
N PHE A 83 -1.30 -5.16 -3.80
CA PHE A 83 -1.32 -5.36 -5.26
C PHE A 83 -0.54 -4.29 -6.01
N ALA A 84 -0.62 -3.03 -5.57
CA ALA A 84 0.18 -1.95 -6.15
C ALA A 84 1.68 -2.18 -6.00
N LEU A 85 2.13 -2.72 -4.86
CA LEU A 85 3.53 -3.02 -4.61
C LEU A 85 4.03 -4.19 -5.44
N VAL A 86 3.23 -5.25 -5.59
CA VAL A 86 3.56 -6.39 -6.48
C VAL A 86 3.72 -5.90 -7.93
N ALA A 87 2.80 -5.06 -8.41
CA ALA A 87 2.87 -4.51 -9.75
C ALA A 87 4.02 -3.49 -9.92
N LEU A 88 4.36 -2.73 -8.87
CA LEU A 88 5.50 -1.81 -8.86
C LEU A 88 6.83 -2.56 -8.98
N ASP A 89 7.00 -3.67 -8.24
CA ASP A 89 8.18 -4.56 -8.35
C ASP A 89 8.36 -5.09 -9.78
N ARG A 90 7.24 -5.41 -10.46
CA ARG A 90 7.23 -5.86 -11.86
C ARG A 90 7.39 -4.74 -12.89
N LYS A 91 7.49 -3.47 -12.46
CA LYS A 91 7.47 -2.27 -13.31
C LYS A 91 6.19 -2.10 -14.16
N GLU A 92 5.12 -2.78 -13.77
CA GLU A 92 3.79 -2.72 -14.38
C GLU A 92 2.94 -1.60 -13.76
N TYR A 93 3.38 -1.03 -12.63
CA TYR A 93 2.75 0.08 -11.95
C TYR A 93 3.66 1.32 -11.92
N ARG A 94 3.13 2.45 -12.42
CA ARG A 94 3.75 3.77 -12.21
C ARG A 94 2.94 4.51 -11.15
N SER A 95 3.47 4.58 -9.94
CA SER A 95 2.94 5.50 -8.93
C SER A 95 3.07 6.93 -9.44
N SER A 96 2.03 7.74 -9.27
CA SER A 96 2.09 9.18 -9.54
C SER A 96 3.01 9.96 -8.59
N ALA A 97 3.64 9.30 -7.61
CA ALA A 97 4.70 9.88 -6.81
C ALA A 97 6.01 9.91 -7.61
N ARG A 98 6.46 11.12 -7.94
CA ARG A 98 7.80 11.38 -8.45
C ARG A 98 8.83 11.21 -7.31
N PRO A 99 10.07 10.77 -7.57
CA PRO A 99 11.11 10.66 -6.55
C PRO A 99 11.80 11.98 -6.13
N ASP A 100 11.28 13.18 -6.44
CA ASP A 100 12.08 14.42 -6.40
C ASP A 100 11.72 15.47 -5.33
N GLU A 101 10.93 15.17 -4.30
CA GLU A 101 10.71 16.08 -3.15
C GLU A 101 11.68 15.86 -1.98
N GLN A 102 12.87 15.32 -2.23
CA GLN A 102 13.95 15.19 -1.23
C GLN A 102 15.22 16.01 -1.54
N THR A 103 15.24 16.85 -2.59
CA THR A 103 16.43 17.66 -2.94
C THR A 103 16.17 19.18 -3.10
N LEU A 104 15.08 19.72 -2.57
CA LEU A 104 14.82 21.17 -2.57
C LEU A 104 14.95 21.86 -1.20
N PHE A 105 15.19 21.12 -0.12
CA PHE A 105 15.37 21.70 1.22
C PHE A 105 16.84 21.79 1.71
N GLU A 106 17.82 21.19 1.00
CA GLU A 106 19.26 21.24 1.37
C GLU A 106 20.10 22.16 0.46
N ARG A 107 19.46 23.05 -0.30
CA ARG A 107 20.16 24.08 -1.12
C ARG A 107 19.95 25.51 -0.66
N PHE A 108 19.26 25.74 0.47
CA PHE A 108 18.96 27.09 0.95
C PHE A 108 19.10 27.34 2.46
N TYR A 109 19.82 26.48 3.20
CA TYR A 109 20.39 26.83 4.51
C TYR A 109 21.72 26.13 4.73
#